data_AF-A0A4S5BW28-F1
#
_entry.id   AF-A0A4S5BW28-F1
#
_cell.length_a   1.000
_cell.length_b   1.000
_cell.length_c   1.000
_cell.angle_alpha   90.00
_cell.angle_beta   90.00
_cell.angle_gamma   90.00
#
_symmetry.space_group_name_H-M   'P 1'
#
loop_
_entity.id
_entity.type
_entity.pdbx_description
1 polymer ?
#
loop_
_entity_poly.entity_id
_entity_poly.type
_entity_poly.pdbx_seq_one_letter_code
_entity_poly.pdbx_strand_id
1 'polypeptide(L)'
;MSSFRRSNGREVTGTIDLVQGNTLRLKLDGVVKGGKASHYQVRSSSPLIKIQQRPNDKQREQIITLDVSDSGTAKLITISAHSPDNNSVGASFRINILPKIVLPNFGSEVGIVAQLLLAESITPNSLDYGDGTDVFRAMELMREVLDNRLSAANSSELLRSYVACNPTTNDMRGVVQANTCGRARLPQFAGFDGARSAPDEKQLDVITKIFEIANDGTHGFFDKTRAHVEKAIEIASRPTQSSTITESSLIFWRTARSDPPSAYATQRLALAGQFFFSLSNSYLKNPQNPAKP
;
A
#
# COMPACT_ATOMS: atom_id res chain seq x y z
N MET A 1 -2.16 -38.50 4.18
CA MET A 1 -1.51 -37.84 3.03
C MET A 1 -0.52 -36.83 3.55
N SER A 2 0.58 -36.64 2.84
CA SER A 2 1.61 -35.66 3.21
C SER A 2 1.17 -34.28 2.73
N SER A 3 1.52 -33.22 3.44
CA SER A 3 1.17 -31.86 3.05
C SER A 3 2.29 -30.87 3.37
N PHE A 4 2.43 -29.87 2.51
CA PHE A 4 3.34 -28.75 2.78
C PHE A 4 2.70 -27.85 3.84
N ARG A 5 3.49 -27.46 4.84
CA ARG A 5 3.06 -26.58 5.93
C ARG A 5 4.01 -25.41 6.09
N ARG A 6 3.48 -24.24 6.40
CA ARG A 6 4.28 -23.08 6.82
C ARG A 6 4.84 -23.31 8.23
N SER A 7 5.80 -22.48 8.64
CA SER A 7 6.38 -22.54 9.99
C SER A 7 5.36 -22.43 11.13
N ASN A 8 4.24 -21.74 10.89
CA ASN A 8 3.12 -21.61 11.82
C ASN A 8 2.13 -22.80 11.79
N GLY A 9 2.46 -23.88 11.08
CA GLY A 9 1.66 -25.10 11.00
C GLY A 9 0.50 -25.06 9.99
N ARG A 10 0.19 -23.89 9.41
CA ARG A 10 -0.86 -23.80 8.36
C ARG A 10 -0.45 -24.57 7.11
N GLU A 11 -1.38 -25.35 6.60
CA GLU A 11 -1.20 -26.07 5.35
C GLU A 11 -1.13 -25.12 4.16
N VAL A 12 -0.31 -25.48 3.17
CA VAL A 12 -0.21 -24.80 1.88
C VAL A 12 -0.95 -25.64 0.86
N THR A 13 -2.12 -25.17 0.44
CA THR A 13 -2.98 -25.82 -0.53
C THR A 13 -3.31 -24.88 -1.68
N GLY A 14 -3.68 -25.44 -2.84
CA GLY A 14 -4.08 -24.64 -4.01
C GLY A 14 -2.93 -23.86 -4.63
N THR A 15 -3.19 -22.60 -4.97
CA THR A 15 -2.22 -21.66 -5.57
C THR A 15 -1.90 -20.57 -4.57
N ILE A 16 -0.62 -20.27 -4.38
CA ILE A 16 -0.15 -19.12 -3.60
C ILE A 16 0.60 -18.14 -4.49
N ASP A 17 0.64 -16.89 -4.08
CA ASP A 17 1.41 -15.86 -4.76
C ASP A 17 2.70 -15.58 -3.97
N LEU A 18 3.82 -15.53 -4.68
CA LEU A 18 5.11 -15.08 -4.18
C LEU A 18 5.61 -13.94 -5.04
N VAL A 19 6.41 -13.04 -4.48
CA VAL A 19 7.04 -11.94 -5.20
C VAL A 19 8.47 -12.32 -5.58
N GLN A 20 8.97 -11.74 -6.66
CA GLN A 20 10.39 -11.81 -7.04
C GLN A 20 11.32 -11.61 -5.84
N GLY A 21 12.31 -12.48 -5.69
CA GLY A 21 13.27 -12.46 -4.58
C GLY A 21 12.73 -12.94 -3.23
N ASN A 22 11.47 -13.40 -3.14
CA ASN A 22 10.97 -13.98 -1.90
C ASN A 22 11.60 -15.35 -1.60
N THR A 23 11.75 -15.63 -0.31
CA THR A 23 12.13 -16.95 0.20
C THR A 23 10.98 -17.52 1.03
N LEU A 24 10.41 -18.66 0.60
CA LEU A 24 9.36 -19.36 1.33
C LEU A 24 9.94 -20.59 2.05
N ARG A 25 9.81 -20.61 3.38
CA ARG A 25 10.18 -21.77 4.21
C ARG A 25 8.96 -22.63 4.53
N LEU A 26 9.09 -23.92 4.23
CA LEU A 26 8.06 -24.94 4.39
C LEU A 26 8.58 -26.10 5.22
N LYS A 27 7.62 -26.85 5.76
CA LYS A 27 7.77 -28.11 6.48
C LYS A 27 6.97 -29.17 5.74
N LEU A 28 7.52 -30.37 5.65
CA LEU A 28 6.84 -31.52 5.06
C LEU A 28 7.17 -32.74 5.91
N ASP A 29 6.16 -33.54 6.25
CA ASP A 29 6.42 -34.80 6.95
C ASP A 29 6.91 -35.85 5.97
N GLY A 30 8.02 -36.50 6.31
CA GLY A 30 8.46 -37.74 5.69
C GLY A 30 7.68 -38.95 6.21
N VAL A 31 7.85 -40.08 5.52
CA VAL A 31 7.26 -41.35 5.91
C VAL A 31 8.21 -42.06 6.87
N VAL A 32 7.76 -42.40 8.08
CA VAL A 32 8.60 -43.14 9.04
C VAL A 32 8.34 -44.64 8.91
N LYS A 33 9.38 -45.41 8.61
CA LYS A 33 9.33 -46.89 8.57
C LYS A 33 10.52 -47.46 9.33
N GLY A 34 10.26 -48.32 10.32
CA GLY A 34 11.31 -48.96 11.12
C GLY A 34 12.22 -47.98 11.88
N GLY A 35 11.71 -46.83 12.29
CA GLY A 35 12.47 -45.81 13.02
C GLY A 35 13.33 -44.87 12.14
N LYS A 36 13.34 -45.05 10.81
CA LYS A 36 13.98 -44.13 9.85
C LYS A 36 12.92 -43.33 9.10
N ALA A 37 13.15 -42.03 8.91
CA ALA A 37 12.32 -41.19 8.07
C ALA A 37 12.80 -41.23 6.62
N SER A 38 11.90 -41.54 5.69
CA SER A 38 12.10 -41.39 4.25
C SER A 38 11.51 -40.04 3.83
N HIS A 39 12.38 -39.13 3.38
CA HIS A 39 12.05 -37.75 3.04
C HIS A 39 11.70 -37.61 1.55
N TYR A 40 10.70 -36.78 1.25
CA TYR A 40 10.30 -36.53 -0.14
C TYR A 40 11.33 -35.67 -0.86
N GLN A 41 11.60 -36.00 -2.13
CA GLN A 41 12.33 -35.11 -3.02
C GLN A 41 11.38 -34.04 -3.56
N VAL A 42 11.63 -32.78 -3.24
CA VAL A 42 10.82 -31.67 -3.74
C VAL A 42 11.35 -31.19 -5.09
N ARG A 43 10.44 -31.00 -6.05
CA ARG A 43 10.75 -30.54 -7.41
C ARG A 43 9.88 -29.34 -7.78
N SER A 44 10.42 -28.49 -8.66
CA SER A 44 9.73 -27.34 -9.25
C SER A 44 9.57 -27.58 -10.75
N SER A 45 8.42 -27.19 -11.31
CA SER A 45 8.21 -27.20 -12.76
C SER A 45 8.85 -25.99 -13.47
N SER A 46 9.53 -25.10 -12.75
CA SER A 46 10.13 -23.88 -13.29
C SER A 46 11.53 -23.63 -12.73
N PRO A 47 12.48 -23.15 -13.55
CA PRO A 47 13.81 -22.75 -13.09
C PRO A 47 13.80 -21.47 -12.24
N LEU A 48 12.68 -20.73 -12.20
CA LEU A 48 12.54 -19.51 -11.40
C LEU A 48 12.43 -19.78 -9.89
N ILE A 49 12.38 -21.05 -9.48
CA ILE A 49 12.33 -21.45 -8.08
C ILE A 49 13.47 -22.41 -7.81
N LYS A 50 14.41 -21.98 -6.98
CA LYS A 50 15.47 -22.83 -6.45
C LYS A 50 14.99 -23.51 -5.18
N ILE A 51 15.10 -24.84 -5.15
CA ILE A 51 14.69 -25.64 -4.00
C ILE A 51 15.93 -25.99 -3.20
N GLN A 52 15.92 -25.67 -1.91
CA GLN A 52 16.89 -26.16 -0.94
C GLN A 52 16.19 -27.07 0.05
N GLN A 53 16.69 -28.29 0.20
CA GLN A 53 16.17 -29.29 1.13
C GLN A 53 17.31 -29.87 1.94
N ARG A 54 17.12 -30.03 3.25
CA ARG A 54 18.09 -30.65 4.15
C ARG A 54 17.44 -31.87 4.80
N PRO A 55 17.52 -33.05 4.15
CA PRO A 55 16.97 -34.26 4.73
C PRO A 55 17.75 -34.66 5.99
N ASN A 56 17.03 -35.22 6.94
CA ASN A 56 17.56 -35.71 8.21
C ASN A 56 16.74 -36.93 8.65
N ASP A 57 17.27 -38.12 8.40
CA ASP A 57 16.57 -39.39 8.62
C ASP A 57 16.18 -39.64 10.09
N LYS A 58 16.75 -38.87 11.02
CA LYS A 58 16.40 -38.89 12.47
C LYS A 58 15.16 -38.04 12.78
N GLN A 59 14.72 -37.19 11.86
CA GLN A 59 13.58 -36.30 12.03
C GLN A 59 12.46 -36.71 11.08
N ARG A 60 11.23 -36.81 11.59
CA ARG A 60 10.06 -37.04 10.75
C ARG A 60 9.81 -35.87 9.80
N GLU A 61 9.97 -34.64 10.29
CA GLU A 61 9.72 -33.43 9.52
C GLU A 61 11.00 -33.00 8.78
N GLN A 62 10.85 -32.65 7.50
CA GLN A 62 11.89 -32.01 6.71
C GLN A 62 11.58 -30.53 6.47
N ILE A 63 12.64 -29.71 6.42
CA ILE A 63 12.54 -28.28 6.14
C ILE A 63 12.95 -28.04 4.69
N ILE A 64 12.09 -27.34 3.97
CA ILE A 64 12.25 -27.00 2.55
C ILE A 64 12.27 -25.48 2.44
N THR A 65 13.21 -24.95 1.67
CA THR A 65 13.30 -23.52 1.36
C THR A 65 13.16 -23.35 -0.14
N LEU A 66 12.22 -22.51 -0.55
CA LEU A 66 11.99 -22.15 -1.93
C LEU A 66 12.48 -20.71 -2.12
N ASP A 67 13.54 -20.53 -2.90
CA ASP A 67 14.04 -19.21 -3.26
C ASP A 67 13.50 -18.84 -4.64
N VAL A 68 12.70 -17.78 -4.68
CA VAL A 68 12.16 -17.23 -5.91
C VAL A 68 13.22 -16.34 -6.56
N SER A 69 13.43 -16.52 -7.86
CA SER A 69 14.33 -15.67 -8.66
C SER A 69 14.01 -14.18 -8.47
N ASP A 70 15.07 -13.36 -8.42
CA ASP A 70 14.95 -11.89 -8.41
C ASP A 70 14.43 -11.32 -9.75
N SER A 71 14.31 -12.17 -10.77
CA SER A 71 13.84 -11.80 -12.11
C SER A 71 12.83 -12.80 -12.67
N GLY A 72 11.96 -12.31 -13.55
CA GLY A 72 10.94 -13.10 -14.22
C GLY A 72 9.62 -13.21 -13.45
N THR A 73 8.53 -13.44 -14.17
CA THR A 73 7.19 -13.69 -13.62
C THR A 73 6.65 -14.94 -14.27
N ALA A 74 5.88 -15.74 -13.53
CA ALA A 74 5.28 -16.96 -14.05
C ALA A 74 4.03 -17.30 -13.26
N LYS A 75 3.09 -18.01 -13.89
CA LYS A 75 1.87 -18.46 -13.24
C LYS A 75 1.84 -19.98 -13.20
N LEU A 76 1.15 -20.52 -12.19
CA LEU A 76 0.87 -21.95 -12.05
C LEU A 76 2.13 -22.84 -12.02
N ILE A 77 3.24 -22.34 -11.46
CA ILE A 77 4.43 -23.18 -11.23
C ILE A 77 4.05 -24.26 -10.24
N THR A 78 4.26 -25.52 -10.60
CA THR A 78 3.93 -26.64 -9.72
C THR A 78 5.13 -26.99 -8.85
N ILE A 79 4.91 -27.03 -7.55
CA ILE A 79 5.83 -27.63 -6.57
C ILE A 79 5.27 -28.98 -6.17
N SER A 80 6.06 -30.04 -6.33
CA SER A 80 5.64 -31.41 -6.04
C SER A 80 6.66 -32.14 -5.18
N ALA A 81 6.15 -32.88 -4.20
CA ALA A 81 6.93 -33.77 -3.35
C ALA A 81 6.83 -35.20 -3.89
N HIS A 82 7.96 -35.76 -4.31
CA HIS A 82 8.05 -37.11 -4.87
C HIS A 82 8.64 -38.08 -3.87
N SER A 83 7.98 -39.23 -3.68
CA SER A 83 8.52 -40.32 -2.87
C SER A 83 9.81 -40.84 -3.49
N PRO A 84 10.89 -41.04 -2.70
CA PRO A 84 12.14 -41.56 -3.24
C PRO A 84 12.00 -43.01 -3.73
N ASP A 85 11.07 -43.79 -3.16
CA ASP A 85 10.97 -45.24 -3.43
C ASP A 85 10.30 -45.56 -4.78
N ASN A 86 9.29 -44.77 -5.17
CA ASN A 86 8.46 -45.04 -6.34
C ASN A 86 8.11 -43.80 -7.17
N ASN A 87 8.70 -42.64 -6.85
CA ASN A 87 8.49 -41.36 -7.52
C ASN A 87 7.02 -40.84 -7.50
N SER A 88 6.13 -41.47 -6.73
CA SER A 88 4.73 -41.03 -6.59
C SER A 88 4.65 -39.66 -5.93
N VAL A 89 3.66 -38.86 -6.33
CA VAL A 89 3.44 -37.51 -5.78
C VAL A 89 2.70 -37.63 -4.45
N GLY A 90 3.37 -37.26 -3.36
CA GLY A 90 2.78 -37.28 -2.02
C GLY A 90 2.04 -35.99 -1.65
N ALA A 91 2.48 -34.85 -2.20
CA ALA A 91 1.89 -33.53 -1.99
C ALA A 91 2.26 -32.62 -3.17
N SER A 92 1.38 -31.66 -3.50
CA SER A 92 1.70 -30.60 -4.46
C SER A 92 0.89 -29.33 -4.19
N PHE A 93 1.44 -28.22 -4.65
CA PHE A 93 0.75 -26.93 -4.69
C PHE A 93 1.28 -26.09 -5.85
N ARG A 94 0.64 -24.95 -6.12
CA ARG A 94 1.01 -24.06 -7.22
C ARG A 94 1.49 -22.71 -6.70
N ILE A 95 2.38 -22.08 -7.45
CA ILE A 95 2.92 -20.74 -7.17
C ILE A 95 2.70 -19.85 -8.39
N ASN A 96 2.22 -18.63 -8.18
CA ASN A 96 2.44 -17.52 -9.11
C ASN A 96 3.58 -16.65 -8.59
N ILE A 97 4.49 -16.26 -9.49
CA ILE A 97 5.53 -15.27 -9.21
C ILE A 97 5.07 -13.93 -9.76
N LEU A 98 4.81 -13.01 -8.85
CA LEU A 98 4.42 -11.63 -9.13
C LEU A 98 5.64 -10.72 -9.22
N PRO A 99 5.58 -9.66 -10.04
CA PRO A 99 6.65 -8.67 -10.08
C PRO A 99 6.70 -7.90 -8.75
N LYS A 100 7.90 -7.47 -8.37
CA LYS A 100 8.08 -6.53 -7.27
C LYS A 100 7.42 -5.21 -7.61
N ILE A 101 6.57 -4.69 -6.72
CA ILE A 101 6.04 -3.33 -6.86
C ILE A 101 7.18 -2.37 -6.60
N VAL A 102 7.24 -1.29 -7.38
CA VAL A 102 8.17 -0.18 -7.18
C VAL A 102 7.35 1.08 -6.97
N LEU A 103 7.61 1.80 -5.86
CA LEU A 103 6.98 3.10 -5.65
C LEU A 103 7.52 4.11 -6.66
N PRO A 104 6.65 4.94 -7.26
CA PRO A 104 7.11 6.03 -8.13
C PRO A 104 8.02 7.01 -7.36
N ASN A 105 8.95 7.63 -8.08
CA ASN A 105 9.93 8.54 -7.51
C ASN A 105 9.24 9.70 -6.75
N PHE A 106 9.64 9.95 -5.50
CA PHE A 106 9.04 10.99 -4.65
C PHE A 106 9.06 12.40 -5.28
N GLY A 107 10.06 12.72 -6.10
CA GLY A 107 10.15 14.01 -6.79
C GLY A 107 9.12 14.21 -7.91
N SER A 108 8.42 13.15 -8.33
CA SER A 108 7.33 13.20 -9.30
C SER A 108 5.98 13.45 -8.64
N GLU A 109 5.02 14.04 -9.36
CA GLU A 109 3.66 14.24 -8.87
C GLU A 109 2.99 12.91 -8.45
N VAL A 110 3.18 11.85 -9.24
CA VAL A 110 2.63 10.53 -8.90
C VAL A 110 3.28 9.97 -7.63
N GLY A 111 4.59 10.11 -7.48
CA GLY A 111 5.30 9.54 -6.33
C GLY A 111 4.97 10.24 -5.02
N ILE A 112 4.93 11.57 -5.00
CA ILE A 112 4.58 12.30 -3.78
C ILE A 112 3.13 12.06 -3.36
N VAL A 113 2.18 12.00 -4.32
CA VAL A 113 0.77 11.70 -4.02
C VAL A 113 0.61 10.26 -3.55
N ALA A 114 1.23 9.28 -4.22
CA ALA A 114 1.11 7.88 -3.81
C ALA A 114 1.63 7.68 -2.38
N GLN A 115 2.77 8.28 -2.05
CA GLN A 115 3.35 8.20 -0.71
C GLN A 115 2.51 8.93 0.34
N LEU A 116 1.92 10.08 -0.01
CA LEU A 116 0.97 10.77 0.87
C LEU A 116 -0.27 9.91 1.15
N LEU A 117 -0.87 9.30 0.13
CA LEU A 117 -2.04 8.42 0.28
C LEU A 117 -1.72 7.21 1.17
N LEU A 118 -0.53 6.62 1.03
CA LEU A 118 -0.09 5.52 1.88
C LEU A 118 0.13 5.95 3.33
N ALA A 119 0.67 7.14 3.56
CA ALA A 119 0.90 7.68 4.89
C ALA A 119 -0.39 8.08 5.62
N GLU A 120 -1.37 8.60 4.88
CA GLU A 120 -2.59 9.18 5.45
C GLU A 120 -3.75 8.18 5.55
N SER A 121 -3.68 7.04 4.88
CA SER A 121 -4.77 6.05 4.89
C SER A 121 -4.64 5.02 6.01
N ILE A 122 -5.77 4.39 6.36
CA ILE A 122 -5.76 3.25 7.28
C ILE A 122 -4.98 2.10 6.66
N THR A 123 -4.07 1.53 7.43
CA THR A 123 -3.20 0.44 6.98
C THR A 123 -3.91 -0.93 7.03
N PRO A 124 -3.57 -1.87 6.13
CA PRO A 124 -4.17 -3.22 6.06
C PRO A 124 -4.12 -4.09 7.31
N ASN A 125 -3.20 -3.78 8.23
CA ASN A 125 -3.07 -4.48 9.52
C ASN A 125 -3.99 -3.89 10.61
N SER A 126 -4.67 -2.78 10.36
CA SER A 126 -5.63 -2.19 11.29
C SER A 126 -6.93 -2.99 11.32
N LEU A 127 -7.57 -3.04 12.49
CA LEU A 127 -8.91 -3.63 12.65
C LEU A 127 -9.97 -2.88 11.83
N ASP A 128 -9.79 -1.57 11.65
CA ASP A 128 -10.71 -0.69 10.93
C ASP A 128 -10.55 -0.76 9.40
N TYR A 129 -9.62 -1.57 8.88
CA TYR A 129 -9.36 -1.67 7.44
C TYR A 129 -10.46 -2.41 6.67
N GLY A 130 -11.09 -3.41 7.30
CA GLY A 130 -12.08 -4.26 6.64
C GLY A 130 -11.54 -4.99 5.40
N ASP A 131 -12.23 -4.85 4.27
CA ASP A 131 -11.86 -5.37 2.95
C ASP A 131 -11.04 -4.37 2.12
N GLY A 132 -10.87 -3.14 2.60
CA GLY A 132 -10.18 -2.04 1.91
C GLY A 132 -11.07 -1.17 1.03
N THR A 133 -12.34 -1.52 0.80
CA THR A 133 -13.24 -0.78 -0.11
C THR A 133 -13.40 0.68 0.31
N ASP A 134 -13.72 0.93 1.59
CA ASP A 134 -13.87 2.28 2.14
C ASP A 134 -12.54 3.04 2.18
N VAL A 135 -11.43 2.33 2.40
CA VAL A 135 -10.09 2.92 2.42
C VAL A 135 -9.71 3.41 1.02
N PHE A 136 -9.98 2.61 -0.01
CA PHE A 136 -9.73 3.00 -1.40
C PHE A 136 -10.59 4.19 -1.80
N ARG A 137 -11.87 4.19 -1.40
CA ARG A 137 -12.74 5.34 -1.65
C ARG A 137 -12.27 6.58 -0.91
N ALA A 138 -11.77 6.45 0.32
CA ALA A 138 -11.19 7.58 1.06
C ALA A 138 -9.94 8.13 0.35
N MET A 139 -9.06 7.28 -0.19
CA MET A 139 -7.91 7.73 -0.99
C MET A 139 -8.34 8.50 -2.25
N GLU A 140 -9.40 8.08 -2.93
CA GLU A 140 -9.95 8.81 -4.08
C GLU A 140 -10.45 10.20 -3.69
N LEU A 141 -11.11 10.32 -2.55
CA LEU A 141 -11.58 11.60 -2.02
C LEU A 141 -10.43 12.49 -1.56
N MET A 142 -9.35 11.92 -1.00
CA MET A 142 -8.13 12.68 -0.72
C MET A 142 -7.53 13.22 -2.02
N ARG A 143 -7.50 12.41 -3.09
CA ARG A 143 -7.05 12.87 -4.40
C ARG A 143 -7.94 13.98 -4.95
N GLU A 144 -9.26 13.88 -4.82
CA GLU A 144 -10.20 14.94 -5.20
C GLU A 144 -9.93 16.24 -4.42
N VAL A 145 -9.66 16.15 -3.11
CA VAL A 145 -9.27 17.31 -2.32
C VAL A 145 -8.00 17.96 -2.88
N LEU A 146 -6.98 17.16 -3.19
CA LEU A 146 -5.74 17.68 -3.74
C LEU A 146 -5.94 18.35 -5.11
N ASP A 147 -6.73 17.75 -5.98
CA ASP A 147 -7.12 18.30 -7.29
C ASP A 147 -7.86 19.65 -7.12
N ASN A 148 -8.84 19.72 -6.22
CA ASN A 148 -9.54 20.97 -5.92
C ASN A 148 -8.60 22.04 -5.36
N ARG A 149 -7.65 21.68 -4.51
CA ARG A 149 -6.64 22.63 -3.99
C ARG A 149 -5.71 23.11 -5.10
N LEU A 150 -5.36 22.27 -6.05
CA LEU A 150 -4.60 22.67 -7.23
C LEU A 150 -5.41 23.63 -8.12
N SER A 151 -6.71 23.41 -8.31
CA SER A 151 -7.58 24.39 -8.97
C SER A 151 -7.63 25.73 -8.21
N ALA A 152 -7.58 25.70 -6.88
CA ALA A 152 -7.51 26.91 -6.06
C ALA A 152 -6.18 27.64 -6.27
N ALA A 153 -5.07 26.91 -6.35
CA ALA A 153 -3.74 27.45 -6.60
C ALA A 153 -3.65 28.23 -7.92
N ASN A 154 -4.46 27.82 -8.90
CA ASN A 154 -4.44 28.31 -10.27
C ASN A 154 -5.61 29.25 -10.62
N SER A 155 -6.48 29.60 -9.66
CA SER A 155 -7.67 30.43 -9.91
C SER A 155 -7.50 31.89 -9.50
N SER A 156 -7.16 32.17 -8.23
CA SER A 156 -6.93 33.53 -7.73
C SER A 156 -5.87 33.54 -6.64
N GLU A 157 -5.24 34.70 -6.42
CA GLU A 157 -4.22 34.86 -5.38
C GLU A 157 -4.77 34.55 -3.97
N LEU A 158 -6.03 34.95 -3.71
CA LEU A 158 -6.69 34.69 -2.42
C LEU A 158 -6.92 33.19 -2.21
N LEU A 159 -7.46 32.48 -3.20
CA LEU A 159 -7.68 31.03 -3.10
C LEU A 159 -6.35 30.26 -3.06
N ARG A 160 -5.36 30.68 -3.84
CA ARG A 160 -4.00 30.17 -3.75
C ARG A 160 -3.45 30.28 -2.33
N SER A 161 -3.63 31.44 -1.69
CA SER A 161 -3.06 31.69 -0.37
C SER A 161 -3.80 30.98 0.76
N TYR A 162 -5.14 30.98 0.76
CA TYR A 162 -5.94 30.53 1.90
C TYR A 162 -6.55 29.13 1.73
N VAL A 163 -6.59 28.58 0.51
CA VAL A 163 -7.14 27.25 0.22
C VAL A 163 -6.04 26.29 -0.21
N ALA A 164 -5.23 26.68 -1.20
CA ALA A 164 -4.08 25.90 -1.64
C ALA A 164 -2.82 26.13 -0.79
N CYS A 165 -2.92 26.96 0.26
CA CYS A 165 -1.84 27.32 1.18
C CYS A 165 -0.50 27.63 0.52
N ASN A 166 -0.49 28.59 -0.42
CA ASN A 166 0.71 29.11 -1.08
C ASN A 166 1.66 27.98 -1.54
N PRO A 167 1.24 27.15 -2.51
CA PRO A 167 2.05 26.04 -2.96
C PRO A 167 3.36 26.56 -3.57
N THR A 168 4.44 25.80 -3.36
CA THR A 168 5.80 26.15 -3.83
C THR A 168 5.92 26.13 -5.35
N THR A 169 5.09 25.30 -6.00
CA THR A 169 4.93 25.15 -7.45
C THR A 169 3.45 25.05 -7.81
N ASN A 170 3.07 25.34 -9.06
CA ASN A 170 1.68 25.29 -9.54
C ASN A 170 1.26 23.89 -10.00
N ASP A 171 1.73 22.88 -9.27
CA ASP A 171 1.58 21.47 -9.57
C ASP A 171 1.19 20.72 -8.29
N MET A 172 0.90 19.43 -8.42
CA MET A 172 0.45 18.60 -7.31
C MET A 172 1.51 18.49 -6.21
N ARG A 173 2.78 18.47 -6.60
CA ARG A 173 3.90 18.47 -5.65
C ARG A 173 3.89 19.75 -4.82
N GLY A 174 3.68 20.90 -5.43
CA GLY A 174 3.63 22.18 -4.73
C GLY A 174 2.48 22.28 -3.74
N VAL A 175 1.31 21.71 -4.09
CA VAL A 175 0.16 21.59 -3.18
C VAL A 175 0.49 20.72 -1.98
N VAL A 176 1.10 19.56 -2.18
CA VAL A 176 1.47 18.66 -1.08
C VAL A 176 2.58 19.26 -0.19
N GLN A 177 3.57 19.93 -0.80
CA GLN A 177 4.71 20.52 -0.09
C GLN A 177 4.43 21.89 0.53
N ALA A 178 3.23 22.42 0.36
CA ALA A 178 2.83 23.70 0.91
C ALA A 178 3.00 23.78 2.44
N ASN A 179 3.68 24.83 2.89
CA ASN A 179 4.05 25.03 4.29
C ASN A 179 3.56 26.37 4.88
N THR A 180 2.73 27.10 4.13
CA THR A 180 2.25 28.43 4.52
C THR A 180 0.80 28.62 4.09
N CYS A 181 -0.15 28.63 5.01
CA CYS A 181 -1.56 28.88 4.70
C CYS A 181 -2.00 30.28 5.15
N GLY A 182 -2.39 31.13 4.20
CA GLY A 182 -2.66 32.53 4.45
C GLY A 182 -1.41 33.21 5.05
N ARG A 183 -1.52 33.64 6.31
CA ARG A 183 -0.42 34.24 7.08
C ARG A 183 0.29 33.26 8.02
N ALA A 184 -0.21 32.04 8.16
CA ALA A 184 0.32 31.07 9.10
C ALA A 184 1.35 30.17 8.41
N ARG A 185 2.52 30.00 9.03
CA ARG A 185 3.53 29.02 8.60
C ARG A 185 3.18 27.65 9.16
N LEU A 186 2.26 26.96 8.49
CA LEU A 186 1.77 25.65 8.88
C LEU A 186 1.83 24.69 7.68
N PRO A 187 2.43 23.49 7.86
CA PRO A 187 2.40 22.45 6.84
C PRO A 187 0.96 21.99 6.58
N GLN A 188 0.61 21.79 5.30
CA GLN A 188 -0.67 21.14 4.97
C GLN A 188 -0.66 19.67 5.40
N PHE A 189 0.45 18.98 5.08
CA PHE A 189 0.65 17.56 5.35
C PHE A 189 1.95 17.38 6.13
N ALA A 190 1.82 16.97 7.39
CA ALA A 190 2.95 16.81 8.28
C ALA A 190 3.90 15.73 7.73
N GLY A 191 5.17 16.11 7.53
CA GLY A 191 6.20 15.22 7.02
C GLY A 191 6.37 15.22 5.51
N PHE A 192 5.55 15.99 4.78
CA PHE A 192 5.68 16.18 3.34
C PHE A 192 6.00 17.62 2.95
N ASP A 193 6.01 18.53 3.93
CA ASP A 193 6.10 19.96 3.74
C ASP A 193 7.50 20.46 3.37
N GLY A 194 7.55 21.57 2.63
CA GLY A 194 8.79 22.19 2.17
C GLY A 194 9.42 21.43 0.99
N ALA A 195 10.56 21.94 0.53
CA ALA A 195 11.31 21.37 -0.60
C ALA A 195 12.08 20.09 -0.21
N ARG A 196 11.39 19.14 0.41
CA ARG A 196 11.97 17.84 0.81
C ARG A 196 12.18 16.95 -0.42
N SER A 197 13.19 16.09 -0.34
CA SER A 197 13.48 15.06 -1.33
C SER A 197 12.87 13.69 -0.99
N ALA A 198 12.29 13.54 0.20
CA ALA A 198 11.60 12.35 0.70
C ALA A 198 10.59 12.75 1.80
N PRO A 199 9.65 11.86 2.18
CA PRO A 199 8.88 12.03 3.40
C PRO A 199 9.80 12.16 4.62
N ASP A 200 9.31 12.75 5.71
CA ASP A 200 10.02 12.70 6.99
C ASP A 200 10.19 11.26 7.49
N GLU A 201 11.04 11.09 8.51
CA GLU A 201 11.40 9.76 9.03
C GLU A 201 10.18 8.96 9.52
N LYS A 202 9.20 9.63 10.14
CA LYS A 202 8.01 8.96 10.68
C LYS A 202 7.10 8.47 9.56
N GLN A 203 6.86 9.30 8.54
CA GLN A 203 6.06 8.90 7.38
C GLN A 203 6.78 7.84 6.55
N LEU A 204 8.09 7.97 6.39
CA LEU A 204 8.91 7.01 5.67
C LEU A 204 8.88 5.62 6.32
N ASP A 205 8.95 5.54 7.65
CA ASP A 205 8.84 4.26 8.37
C ASP A 205 7.49 3.56 8.14
N VAL A 206 6.38 4.32 8.16
CA VAL A 206 5.04 3.79 7.86
C VAL A 206 4.99 3.27 6.42
N ILE A 207 5.43 4.07 5.45
CA ILE A 207 5.41 3.70 4.03
C ILE A 207 6.30 2.48 3.77
N THR A 208 7.51 2.43 4.34
CA THR A 208 8.44 1.31 4.17
C THR A 208 7.84 0.00 4.71
N LYS A 209 7.21 0.02 5.90
CA LYS A 209 6.56 -1.17 6.46
C LYS A 209 5.44 -1.72 5.57
N ILE A 210 4.60 -0.83 5.05
CA ILE A 210 3.53 -1.19 4.12
C ILE A 210 4.15 -1.80 2.84
N PHE A 211 5.19 -1.17 2.32
CA PHE A 211 5.82 -1.57 1.07
C PHE A 211 6.60 -2.89 1.15
N GLU A 212 7.24 -3.17 2.30
CA GLU A 212 7.88 -4.45 2.58
C GLU A 212 6.84 -5.58 2.57
N ILE A 213 5.71 -5.39 3.25
CA ILE A 213 4.63 -6.40 3.28
C ILE A 213 4.01 -6.59 1.89
N ALA A 214 3.79 -5.52 1.13
CA ALA A 214 3.26 -5.59 -0.24
C ALA A 214 4.17 -6.37 -1.22
N ASN A 215 5.45 -6.54 -0.87
CA ASN A 215 6.44 -7.27 -1.63
C ASN A 215 6.88 -8.59 -0.97
N ASP A 216 6.20 -9.03 0.09
CA ASP A 216 6.43 -10.30 0.77
C ASP A 216 5.21 -11.21 0.66
N GLY A 217 5.18 -12.06 -0.37
CA GLY A 217 4.14 -13.08 -0.59
C GLY A 217 4.06 -14.14 0.50
N THR A 218 5.01 -14.14 1.45
CA THR A 218 4.95 -15.03 2.61
C THR A 218 4.18 -14.43 3.78
N HIS A 219 3.94 -13.11 3.77
CA HIS A 219 3.30 -12.38 4.86
C HIS A 219 1.78 -12.62 4.93
N GLY A 220 1.22 -12.65 6.13
CA GLY A 220 -0.22 -12.91 6.35
C GLY A 220 -1.16 -11.83 5.83
N PHE A 221 -0.65 -10.61 5.65
CA PHE A 221 -1.39 -9.46 5.10
C PHE A 221 -0.98 -9.12 3.65
N PHE A 222 -0.23 -10.01 2.98
CA PHE A 222 0.32 -9.77 1.66
C PHE A 222 -0.73 -9.26 0.66
N ASP A 223 -1.80 -10.03 0.43
CA ASP A 223 -2.80 -9.72 -0.60
C ASP A 223 -3.44 -8.34 -0.38
N LYS A 224 -3.85 -8.05 0.86
CA LYS A 224 -4.46 -6.76 1.21
C LYS A 224 -3.49 -5.60 1.04
N THR A 225 -2.24 -5.80 1.44
CA THR A 225 -1.23 -4.73 1.41
C THR A 225 -0.72 -4.48 0.01
N ARG A 226 -0.60 -5.52 -0.80
CA ARG A 226 -0.28 -5.41 -2.22
C ARG A 226 -1.36 -4.60 -2.95
N ALA A 227 -2.63 -4.98 -2.78
CA ALA A 227 -3.76 -4.25 -3.37
C ALA A 227 -3.81 -2.78 -2.91
N HIS A 228 -3.52 -2.53 -1.64
CA HIS A 228 -3.45 -1.18 -1.07
C HIS A 228 -2.39 -0.30 -1.75
N VAL A 229 -1.17 -0.83 -1.92
CA VAL A 229 -0.09 -0.09 -2.60
C VAL A 229 -0.41 0.12 -4.09
N GLU A 230 -0.86 -0.92 -4.78
CA GLU A 230 -1.26 -0.81 -6.20
C GLU A 230 -2.36 0.23 -6.38
N LYS A 231 -3.35 0.27 -5.48
CA LYS A 231 -4.44 1.24 -5.53
C LYS A 231 -3.99 2.67 -5.25
N ALA A 232 -3.09 2.88 -4.28
CA ALA A 232 -2.51 4.19 -4.03
C ALA A 232 -1.75 4.73 -5.26
N ILE A 233 -0.96 3.88 -5.91
CA ILE A 233 -0.25 4.23 -7.16
C ILE A 233 -1.25 4.50 -8.29
N GLU A 234 -2.28 3.67 -8.46
CA GLU A 234 -3.33 3.87 -9.47
C GLU A 234 -4.02 5.22 -9.29
N ILE A 235 -4.49 5.54 -8.07
CA ILE A 235 -5.16 6.81 -7.76
C ILE A 235 -4.23 8.01 -7.95
N ALA A 236 -2.97 7.89 -7.54
CA ALA A 236 -1.97 8.94 -7.75
C ALA A 236 -1.65 9.15 -9.25
N SER A 237 -1.75 8.10 -10.05
CA SER A 237 -1.47 8.15 -11.50
C SER A 237 -2.63 8.70 -12.32
N ARG A 238 -3.80 8.93 -11.72
CA ARG A 238 -4.94 9.51 -12.43
C ARG A 238 -4.60 10.92 -12.93
N PRO A 239 -5.06 11.31 -14.13
CA PRO A 239 -4.93 12.68 -14.60
C PRO A 239 -5.56 13.64 -13.59
N THR A 240 -4.86 14.74 -13.31
CA THR A 240 -5.38 15.82 -12.49
C THR A 240 -6.68 16.35 -13.08
N GLN A 241 -7.72 16.40 -12.27
CA GLN A 241 -8.96 17.04 -12.64
C GLN A 241 -8.95 18.49 -12.16
N SER A 242 -9.01 19.45 -13.07
CA SER A 242 -9.16 20.86 -12.70
C SER A 242 -10.57 21.32 -12.97
N SER A 243 -11.27 21.74 -11.93
CA SER A 243 -12.64 22.26 -12.04
C SER A 243 -12.82 23.51 -11.19
N THR A 244 -13.82 24.33 -11.52
CA THR A 244 -14.16 25.49 -10.72
C THR A 244 -14.60 25.03 -9.33
N ILE A 245 -13.96 25.55 -8.30
CA ILE A 245 -14.30 25.23 -6.91
C ILE A 245 -15.65 25.86 -6.56
N THR A 246 -16.50 25.07 -5.92
CA THR A 246 -17.80 25.49 -5.41
C THR A 246 -17.96 25.10 -3.94
N GLU A 247 -19.08 25.46 -3.31
CA GLU A 247 -19.35 25.13 -1.91
C GLU A 247 -19.56 23.62 -1.65
N SER A 248 -19.75 22.81 -2.70
CA SER A 248 -19.82 21.36 -2.62
C SER A 248 -18.47 20.68 -2.80
N SER A 249 -17.46 21.37 -3.34
CA SER A 249 -16.11 20.83 -3.56
C SER A 249 -15.45 20.48 -2.24
N LEU A 250 -14.83 19.30 -2.15
CA LEU A 250 -14.04 18.90 -1.00
C LEU A 250 -12.69 19.63 -1.02
N ILE A 251 -12.34 20.29 0.09
CA ILE A 251 -11.16 21.15 0.20
C ILE A 251 -10.18 20.65 1.27
N PHE A 252 -10.68 19.95 2.28
CA PHE A 252 -9.85 19.41 3.33
C PHE A 252 -10.26 17.99 3.65
N TRP A 253 -9.30 17.20 4.14
CA TRP A 253 -9.60 16.06 4.98
C TRP A 253 -8.87 16.21 6.32
N ARG A 254 -9.38 15.51 7.32
CA ARG A 254 -8.74 15.33 8.63
C ARG A 254 -8.96 13.90 9.10
N THR A 255 -8.01 13.38 9.86
CA THR A 255 -8.23 12.13 10.61
C THR A 255 -9.38 12.31 11.60
N ALA A 256 -10.14 11.25 11.81
CA ALA A 256 -11.29 11.25 12.70
C ALA A 256 -10.90 11.73 14.10
N ARG A 257 -11.82 12.47 14.73
CA ARG A 257 -11.66 13.13 16.05
C ARG A 257 -10.74 14.36 16.06
N SER A 258 -10.24 14.80 14.91
CA SER A 258 -9.64 16.13 14.76
C SER A 258 -10.71 17.21 14.66
N ASP A 259 -10.40 18.41 15.16
CA ASP A 259 -11.24 19.58 14.98
C ASP A 259 -11.40 19.94 13.48
N PRO A 260 -12.53 20.56 13.09
CA PRO A 260 -12.68 21.13 11.76
C PRO A 260 -11.51 22.05 11.40
N PRO A 261 -11.08 22.08 10.13
CA PRO A 261 -9.92 22.87 9.72
C PRO A 261 -10.15 24.38 9.86
N SER A 262 -11.41 24.84 9.89
CA SER A 262 -11.80 26.22 10.20
C SER A 262 -13.27 26.30 10.62
N ALA A 263 -13.70 27.45 11.14
CA ALA A 263 -15.11 27.71 11.46
C ALA A 263 -16.02 27.80 10.20
N TYR A 264 -15.43 27.89 9.00
CA TYR A 264 -16.14 27.96 7.72
C TYR A 264 -16.13 26.62 6.97
N ALA A 265 -15.56 25.58 7.58
CA ALA A 265 -15.51 24.25 7.03
C ALA A 265 -16.77 23.46 7.40
N THR A 266 -17.42 22.89 6.39
CA THR A 266 -18.60 22.04 6.59
C THR A 266 -18.22 20.60 6.30
N GLN A 267 -18.38 19.72 7.28
CA GLN A 267 -18.17 18.28 7.07
C GLN A 267 -19.20 17.76 6.07
N ARG A 268 -18.72 17.09 5.02
CA ARG A 268 -19.56 16.49 3.96
C ARG A 268 -19.65 14.98 4.08
N LEU A 269 -18.56 14.34 4.50
CA LEU A 269 -18.47 12.89 4.54
C LEU A 269 -17.52 12.44 5.65
N ALA A 270 -17.78 11.23 6.17
CA ALA A 270 -16.88 10.49 7.03
C ALA A 270 -16.70 9.08 6.44
N LEU A 271 -15.46 8.67 6.22
CA LEU A 271 -15.15 7.37 5.61
C LEU A 271 -13.76 6.88 6.03
N ALA A 272 -13.63 5.60 6.39
CA ALA A 272 -12.36 4.96 6.75
C ALA A 272 -11.48 5.80 7.69
N GLY A 273 -12.05 6.31 8.79
CA GLY A 273 -11.32 7.11 9.76
C GLY A 273 -10.93 8.52 9.29
N GLN A 274 -11.50 8.99 8.18
CA GLN A 274 -11.25 10.31 7.60
C GLN A 274 -12.54 11.12 7.52
N PHE A 275 -12.45 12.41 7.82
CA PHE A 275 -13.53 13.38 7.64
C PHE A 275 -13.17 14.34 6.53
N PHE A 276 -14.09 14.53 5.58
CA PHE A 276 -13.91 15.40 4.42
C PHE A 276 -14.79 16.63 4.55
N PHE A 277 -14.21 17.79 4.22
CA PHE A 277 -14.84 19.09 4.44
C PHE A 277 -14.85 19.92 3.16
N SER A 278 -15.94 20.65 2.93
CA SER A 278 -16.00 21.75 1.98
C SER A 278 -15.89 23.10 2.70
N LEU A 279 -15.83 24.18 1.93
CA LEU A 279 -15.86 25.56 2.46
C LEU A 279 -17.16 26.27 2.10
N SER A 280 -17.59 27.21 2.94
CA SER A 280 -18.74 28.07 2.62
C SER A 280 -18.47 28.95 1.40
N ASN A 281 -19.53 29.29 0.66
CA ASN A 281 -19.44 30.19 -0.49
C ASN A 281 -18.86 31.57 -0.11
N SER A 282 -19.18 32.08 1.08
CA SER A 282 -18.65 33.37 1.55
C SER A 282 -17.14 33.34 1.77
N TYR A 283 -16.60 32.22 2.28
CA TYR A 283 -15.16 32.03 2.41
C TYR A 283 -14.48 31.89 1.04
N LEU A 284 -15.09 31.15 0.10
CA LEU A 284 -14.53 30.99 -1.24
C LEU A 284 -14.46 32.33 -2.01
N LYS A 285 -15.41 33.24 -1.78
CA LYS A 285 -15.38 34.59 -2.38
C LYS A 285 -14.39 35.52 -1.70
N ASN A 286 -14.31 35.49 -0.37
CA ASN A 286 -13.46 36.39 0.41
C ASN A 286 -12.85 35.70 1.64
N PRO A 287 -11.76 34.94 1.49
CA PRO A 287 -11.13 34.23 2.61
C PRO A 287 -10.62 35.15 3.73
N GLN A 288 -10.32 36.41 3.42
CA GLN A 288 -9.81 37.39 4.39
C GLN A 288 -10.92 38.01 5.24
N ASN A 289 -12.13 38.12 4.69
CA ASN A 289 -13.29 38.62 5.41
C ASN A 289 -14.57 37.86 5.04
N PRO A 290 -14.69 36.57 5.42
CA PRO A 290 -15.81 35.70 4.99
C PRO A 290 -17.18 36.13 5.54
N ALA A 291 -17.20 37.08 6.48
CA ALA A 291 -18.41 37.67 7.05
C ALA A 291 -18.93 38.88 6.26
N LYS A 292 -18.17 39.39 5.28
CA LYS A 292 -18.59 40.47 4.39
C LYS A 292 -18.80 39.90 2.98
N PRO A 293 -20.01 40.00 2.41
CA PRO A 293 -20.33 39.45 1.10
C PRO A 293 -19.56 40.13 -0.04
#